data_AF-A0A7H0VFF2-F1
#
_entry.id   AF-A0A7H0VFF2-F1
#
_cell.length_a   1.000
_cell.length_b   1.000
_cell.length_c   1.000
_cell.angle_alpha   90.00
_cell.angle_beta   90.00
_cell.angle_gamma   90.00
#
_symmetry.space_group_name_H-M   'P 1'
#
loop_
_entity.id
_entity.type
_entity.pdbx_description
1 polymer ?
#
loop_
_entity_poly.entity_id
_entity_poly.type
_entity_poly.pdbx_seq_one_letter_code
_entity_poly.pdbx_strand_id
1 'polypeptide(L)'
;MKETKCEHCSDWTDGHQENCNNCGKRLNDRHLSEIEARESIEMRGLPLIKIDPDTPFIKKGFLQVLRFIQLIFFSIISMVAAMASSTVH
;
A
#
# COMPACT_ATOMS: atom_id res chain seq x y z
N MET A 1 27.32 -1.83 13.09
CA MET A 1 26.42 -1.12 14.02
C MET A 1 25.77 -0.01 13.22
N LYS A 2 24.44 -0.01 13.08
CA LYS A 2 23.72 1.04 12.35
C LYS A 2 23.24 2.06 13.37
N GLU A 3 23.92 3.19 13.44
CA GLU A 3 23.48 4.30 14.29
C GLU A 3 22.57 5.23 13.49
N THR A 4 21.50 5.70 14.12
CA THR A 4 20.57 6.67 13.54
C THR A 4 20.38 7.84 14.49
N LYS A 5 20.15 9.02 13.93
CA LYS A 5 19.86 10.22 14.72
C LYS A 5 18.36 10.26 15.03
N CYS A 6 18.00 10.38 16.31
CA CYS A 6 16.61 10.46 16.73
C CYS A 6 15.97 11.77 16.24
N GLU A 7 14.83 11.68 15.57
CA GLU A 7 14.07 12.84 15.06
C GLU A 7 13.49 13.72 16.18
N HIS A 8 13.39 13.20 17.41
CA HIS A 8 12.76 13.91 18.52
C HIS A 8 13.73 14.57 19.49
N CYS A 9 14.86 13.95 19.80
CA CYS A 9 15.86 14.50 20.73
C CYS A 9 17.19 14.84 20.06
N SER A 10 17.35 14.54 18.76
CA SER A 10 18.59 14.79 18.00
C SER A 10 19.82 14.03 18.48
N ASP A 11 19.69 13.09 19.42
CA ASP A 11 20.78 12.22 19.85
C ASP A 11 20.96 11.02 18.92
N TRP A 12 22.18 10.50 18.88
CA TRP A 12 22.49 9.26 18.19
C TRP A 12 22.07 8.06 19.03
N THR A 13 21.38 7.11 18.39
CA THR A 13 20.90 5.89 19.03
C THR A 13 21.03 4.71 18.07
N ASP A 14 20.93 3.49 18.60
CA ASP A 14 20.89 2.28 17.79
C ASP A 14 19.66 2.28 16.88
N GLY A 15 19.88 2.23 15.56
CA GLY A 15 18.84 2.25 14.54
C GLY A 15 18.18 0.90 14.29
N HIS A 16 18.56 -0.16 15.02
CA HIS A 16 17.84 -1.43 15.04
C HIS A 16 16.71 -1.46 16.07
N GLN A 17 16.65 -0.48 16.97
CA GLN A 17 15.60 -0.42 18.00
C GLN A 17 14.38 0.34 17.48
N GLU A 18 13.19 -0.03 17.95
CA GLU A 18 11.95 0.68 17.61
C GLU A 18 11.88 2.05 18.31
N ASN A 19 12.45 2.14 19.51
CA ASN A 19 12.43 3.35 20.34
C ASN A 19 13.84 3.88 20.57
N CYS A 20 13.95 5.19 20.74
CA CYS A 20 15.20 5.84 21.10
C CYS A 20 15.58 5.48 22.54
N ASN A 21 16.83 5.05 22.76
CA ASN A 21 17.34 4.75 24.10
C ASN A 21 17.39 5.96 25.03
N ASN A 22 17.48 7.17 24.48
CA ASN A 22 17.67 8.39 25.28
C ASN A 22 16.35 9.06 25.66
N CYS A 23 15.39 9.13 24.72
CA CYS A 23 14.11 9.82 24.96
C CYS A 23 12.88 8.90 24.99
N GLY A 24 13.05 7.61 24.70
CA GLY A 24 11.98 6.61 24.71
C GLY A 24 10.94 6.75 23.59
N LYS A 25 11.05 7.76 22.72
CA LYS A 25 10.14 7.98 21.59
C LYS A 25 10.47 7.06 20.41
N ARG A 26 9.43 6.70 19.64
CA ARG A 26 9.56 5.81 18.49
C ARG A 26 10.43 6.43 17.40
N LEU A 27 11.34 5.65 16.82
CA LEU A 27 12.22 6.09 15.74
C LEU A 27 11.48 6.02 14.40
N ASN A 28 11.80 6.95 13.49
CA ASN A 28 11.24 7.04 12.15
C ASN A 28 9.70 7.07 12.12
N ASP A 29 9.05 7.64 13.13
CA ASP A 29 7.59 7.57 13.30
C ASP A 29 6.86 8.16 12.09
N ARG A 30 7.40 9.24 11.51
CA ARG A 30 6.89 9.82 10.28
C ARG A 30 6.98 8.84 9.10
N HIS A 31 8.12 8.19 8.91
CA HIS A 31 8.30 7.24 7.82
C HIS A 31 7.40 6.00 7.99
N LEU A 32 7.25 5.49 9.22
CA LEU A 32 6.35 4.40 9.55
C LEU A 32 4.88 4.78 9.28
N SER A 33 4.48 6.01 9.64
CA SER A 33 3.13 6.50 9.34
C SER A 33 2.86 6.64 7.84
N GLU A 34 3.87 6.98 7.04
CA GLU A 34 3.77 7.05 5.58
C GLU A 34 3.64 5.64 4.96
N ILE A 35 4.33 4.64 5.50
CA ILE A 35 4.19 3.23 5.10
C ILE A 35 2.79 2.71 5.47
N GLU A 36 2.35 2.94 6.70
CA GLU A 36 1.02 2.53 7.17
C GLU A 36 -0.11 3.19 6.36
N ALA A 37 0.05 4.47 5.99
CA ALA A 37 -0.88 5.16 5.10
C ALA A 37 -0.94 4.50 3.71
N ARG A 38 0.20 4.09 3.15
CA ARG A 38 0.25 3.37 1.86
C ARG A 38 -0.39 1.99 1.96
N GLU A 39 -0.08 1.22 2.99
CA GLU A 39 -0.69 -0.10 3.23
C GLU A 39 -2.20 0.01 3.44
N SER A 40 -2.69 1.06 4.11
CA SER A 40 -4.13 1.29 4.29
C SER A 40 -4.89 1.54 2.97
N ILE A 41 -4.20 2.09 1.97
CA ILE A 41 -4.75 2.29 0.62
C ILE A 41 -4.70 0.98 -0.16
N GLU A 42 -3.62 0.21 -0.01
CA GLU A 42 -3.45 -1.11 -0.66
C GLU A 42 -4.43 -2.15 -0.11
N MET A 43 -4.77 -2.09 1.18
CA MET A 43 -5.71 -3.00 1.84
C MET A 43 -7.19 -2.73 1.51
N ARG A 44 -7.52 -1.57 0.92
CA ARG A 44 -8.79 -1.41 0.21
C ARG A 44 -8.67 -2.17 -1.10
N GLY A 45 -8.98 -3.47 -1.07
CA GLY A 45 -8.81 -4.40 -2.19
C GLY A 45 -9.32 -3.87 -3.53
N LEU A 46 -8.91 -4.52 -4.63
CA LEU A 46 -9.11 -4.10 -6.03
C LEU A 46 -10.37 -3.23 -6.22
N PRO A 47 -10.27 -1.99 -6.71
CA PRO A 47 -11.38 -1.05 -6.84
C PRO A 47 -12.30 -1.44 -8.02
N LEU A 48 -12.95 -2.59 -7.89
CA LEU A 48 -13.90 -3.14 -8.83
C LEU A 48 -15.23 -2.39 -8.70
N ILE A 49 -15.89 -2.18 -9.83
CA ILE A 49 -17.25 -1.63 -9.87
C ILE A 49 -18.16 -2.52 -9.00
N LYS A 50 -18.79 -1.89 -8.00
CA LYS A 50 -19.81 -2.53 -7.17
C LYS A 50 -21.12 -2.60 -7.96
N ILE A 51 -21.81 -3.73 -7.85
CA ILE A 51 -23.08 -3.96 -8.53
C ILE A 51 -24.12 -4.17 -7.44
N ASP A 52 -25.00 -3.17 -7.26
CA ASP A 52 -26.07 -3.24 -6.27
C ASP A 52 -27.16 -4.24 -6.69
N PRO A 53 -27.76 -4.97 -5.74
CA PRO A 53 -28.81 -5.94 -6.05
C PRO A 53 -30.06 -5.28 -6.65
N ASP A 54 -30.34 -4.02 -6.30
CA ASP A 54 -31.51 -3.24 -6.75
C ASP A 54 -31.33 -2.61 -8.15
N THR A 55 -30.20 -2.86 -8.80
CA THR A 55 -29.89 -2.28 -10.11
C THR A 55 -30.77 -2.91 -11.21
N PRO A 56 -31.35 -2.12 -12.14
CA PRO A 56 -32.13 -2.64 -13.27
C PRO A 56 -31.35 -3.68 -14.09
N PHE A 57 -32.02 -4.74 -14.56
CA PHE A 57 -31.38 -5.90 -15.20
C PHE A 57 -30.42 -5.54 -16.34
N ILE A 58 -30.80 -4.59 -17.22
CA ILE A 58 -29.96 -4.13 -18.33
C ILE A 58 -28.68 -3.46 -17.82
N LYS A 59 -28.83 -2.57 -16.82
CA LYS A 59 -27.70 -1.86 -16.21
C LYS A 59 -26.79 -2.83 -15.44
N LYS A 60 -27.36 -3.85 -14.81
CA LYS A 60 -26.61 -4.93 -14.15
C LYS A 60 -25.72 -5.69 -15.12
N GLY A 61 -26.24 -6.04 -16.30
CA GLY A 61 -25.45 -6.68 -17.37
C GLY A 61 -24.30 -5.81 -17.84
N PHE A 62 -24.55 -4.52 -18.09
CA PHE A 62 -23.49 -3.58 -18.48
C PHE A 62 -22.39 -3.43 -17.42
N LEU A 63 -22.77 -3.25 -16.15
CA LEU A 63 -21.82 -3.14 -15.05
C LEU A 63 -21.01 -4.43 -14.84
N GLN A 64 -21.62 -5.59 -15.09
CA GLN A 64 -20.92 -6.88 -15.04
C GLN A 64 -19.84 -6.98 -16.12
N VAL A 65 -20.12 -6.53 -17.35
CA VAL A 65 -19.13 -6.49 -18.44
C VAL A 65 -17.98 -5.55 -18.09
N LEU A 66 -18.28 -4.35 -17.58
CA LEU A 66 -17.24 -3.41 -17.15
C LEU A 66 -16.37 -3.98 -16.03
N ARG A 67 -16.97 -4.63 -15.04
CA ARG A 67 -16.23 -5.30 -13.96
C ARG A 67 -15.30 -6.39 -14.48
N PHE A 68 -15.74 -7.16 -15.49
CA PHE A 68 -14.91 -8.17 -16.14
C PHE A 68 -13.72 -7.56 -16.89
N ILE A 69 -13.95 -6.45 -17.60
CA ILE A 69 -12.87 -5.70 -18.28
C ILE A 69 -11.85 -5.18 -17.26
N GLN A 70 -12.30 -4.64 -16.12
CA GLN A 70 -11.39 -4.18 -15.05
C GLN A 70 -10.51 -5.32 -14.54
N LEU A 71 -11.06 -6.53 -14.35
CA LEU A 71 -10.28 -7.69 -13.90
C LEU A 71 -9.20 -8.09 -14.92
N ILE A 72 -9.54 -8.11 -16.20
CA ILE A 72 -8.56 -8.39 -17.27
C ILE A 72 -7.46 -7.33 -17.27
N PHE A 73 -7.84 -6.06 -17.17
CA PHE A 73 -6.89 -4.95 -17.16
C PHE A 73 -5.93 -5.02 -15.96
N PHE A 74 -6.45 -5.30 -14.76
CA PHE A 74 -5.60 -5.50 -13.57
C PHE A 74 -4.68 -6.70 -13.72
N SER A 75 -5.15 -7.82 -14.32
CA SER A 75 -4.30 -8.98 -14.61
C SER A 75 -3.12 -8.62 -15.51
N ILE A 76 -3.36 -7.85 -16.57
CA ILE A 76 -2.31 -7.40 -17.49
C ILE A 76 -1.32 -6.48 -16.77
N ILE A 77 -1.80 -5.49 -16.00
CA ILE A 77 -0.92 -4.61 -15.23
C ILE A 77 -0.06 -5.40 -14.26
N SER A 78 -0.65 -6.33 -13.50
CA SER A 78 0.08 -7.16 -12.55
C SER A 78 1.15 -8.00 -13.25
N MET A 79 0.85 -8.54 -14.43
CA MET A 79 1.84 -9.26 -15.25
C MET A 79 2.99 -8.34 -15.67
N VAL A 80 2.69 -7.14 -16.18
CA VAL A 80 3.72 -6.16 -16.59
C VAL A 80 4.55 -5.71 -15.39
N ALA A 81 3.92 -5.44 -14.24
CA ALA A 81 4.61 -5.06 -13.01
C ALA A 81 5.56 -6.16 -12.53
N ALA A 82 5.13 -7.43 -12.57
CA ALA A 82 5.97 -8.57 -12.23
C ALA A 82 7.19 -8.67 -13.17
N MET A 83 6.98 -8.50 -14.48
CA MET A 83 8.08 -8.50 -15.47
C MET A 83 9.03 -7.30 -15.29
N ALA A 84 8.50 -6.13 -14.94
CA ALA A 84 9.32 -4.95 -14.65
C ALA A 84 10.15 -5.16 -13.38
N SER A 85 9.55 -5.71 -12.31
CA SER A 85 10.28 -5.99 -11.07
C SER A 85 11.39 -7.03 -11.26
N SER A 86 11.19 -8.02 -12.15
CA SER A 86 12.21 -9.04 -12.42
C SER A 86 13.35 -8.57 -13.32
N THR A 87 13.15 -7.48 -14.06
CA THR A 87 14.18 -6.89 -14.94
C THR A 87 15.01 -5.79 -14.27
N VAL A 88 14.59 -5.29 -13.11
CA VAL A 88 15.36 -4.39 -12.24
C VAL A 88 16.05 -5.21 -11.14
N HIS A 89 16.90 -6.14 -11.55
CA HIS A 89 17.84 -6.88 -10.70
C HIS A 89 19.23 -6.87 -11.34
#